data_AF-A0A9E6J696-F1
#
_entry.id   AF-A0A9E6J696-F1
#
_cell.length_a   1.000
_cell.length_b   1.000
_cell.length_c   1.000
_cell.angle_alpha   90.00
_cell.angle_beta   90.00
_cell.angle_gamma   90.00
#
_symmetry.space_group_name_H-M   'P 1'
#
loop_
_entity.id
_entity.type
_entity.pdbx_description
1 polymer ?
#
loop_
_entity_poly.entity_id
_entity_poly.type
_entity_poly.pdbx_seq_one_letter_code
_entity_poly.pdbx_strand_id
1 'polypeptide(L)'
;MTKSILSTRVIINWLKLIIIFPCILFSSIVITAFELYGMEFILLAIFIFTVLWFYRITYSGNNVVEGLSVEVKLKLNFFGVKFITIKVNGIKLIKNKLVKGDEFEFFNDKHHLSVKLKLLKGDVFSPDCTLAVL
;
A
#
# COMPACT_ATOMS: atom_id res chain seq x y z
N MET A 1 21.55 -11.24 9.34
CA MET A 1 20.65 -10.39 8.50
C MET A 1 19.94 -11.24 7.49
N THR A 2 18.61 -11.26 7.49
CA THR A 2 17.78 -11.96 6.50
C THR A 2 17.22 -10.93 5.50
N LYS A 3 17.49 -11.13 4.21
CA LYS A 3 16.90 -10.32 3.14
C LYS A 3 15.66 -11.04 2.61
N SER A 4 14.61 -10.28 2.36
CA SER A 4 13.35 -10.78 1.82
C SER A 4 12.78 -9.82 0.81
N ILE A 5 12.29 -10.34 -0.30
CA ILE A 5 11.60 -9.57 -1.32
C ILE A 5 10.12 -9.52 -0.94
N LEU A 6 9.52 -8.32 -0.92
CA LEU A 6 8.09 -8.19 -0.71
C LEU A 6 7.35 -8.58 -1.99
N SER A 7 6.54 -9.63 -1.91
CA SER A 7 5.70 -10.04 -3.04
C SER A 7 4.40 -9.24 -3.06
N THR A 8 3.92 -8.98 -4.28
CA THR A 8 2.60 -8.41 -4.53
C THR A 8 1.71 -9.42 -5.21
N ARG A 9 0.42 -9.41 -4.87
CA ARG A 9 -0.58 -10.21 -5.59
C ARG A 9 -1.14 -9.36 -6.72
N VAL A 10 -0.41 -9.31 -7.83
CA VAL A 10 -0.74 -8.52 -9.04
C VAL A 10 -2.20 -8.72 -9.44
N ILE A 11 -2.66 -9.97 -9.48
CA ILE A 11 -4.04 -10.35 -9.83
C ILE A 11 -5.09 -9.67 -8.94
N ILE A 12 -4.88 -9.63 -7.63
CA ILE A 12 -5.83 -9.02 -6.69
C ILE A 12 -5.88 -7.51 -6.86
N ASN A 13 -4.74 -6.89 -7.16
CA ASN A 13 -4.69 -5.45 -7.42
C ASN A 13 -5.42 -5.11 -8.74
N TRP A 14 -5.25 -5.91 -9.80
CA TRP A 14 -6.01 -5.76 -11.05
C TRP A 14 -7.51 -5.98 -10.85
N LEU A 15 -7.91 -6.99 -10.07
CA LEU A 15 -9.31 -7.25 -9.78
C LEU A 15 -9.98 -6.06 -9.07
N LYS A 16 -9.28 -5.44 -8.10
CA LYS A 16 -9.75 -4.20 -7.44
C LYS A 16 -9.92 -3.04 -8.43
N LEU A 17 -9.08 -2.98 -9.45
CA LEU A 17 -9.14 -1.93 -10.48
C LEU A 17 -10.30 -2.17 -11.45
N ILE A 18 -10.60 -3.42 -11.78
CA ILE A 18 -11.77 -3.78 -12.60
C ILE A 18 -13.07 -3.45 -11.86
N ILE A 19 -13.15 -3.65 -10.54
CA ILE A 19 -14.33 -3.30 -9.74
C ILE A 19 -14.61 -1.78 -9.73
N ILE A 20 -13.60 -0.93 -10.00
CA ILE A 20 -13.78 0.51 -10.08
C ILE A 20 -14.56 0.93 -11.35
N PHE A 21 -14.42 0.20 -12.45
CA PHE A 21 -15.10 0.50 -13.72
C PHE A 21 -16.62 0.61 -13.62
N PRO A 22 -17.36 -0.35 -13.02
CA PRO A 22 -18.81 -0.24 -12.87
C PRO A 22 -19.21 0.93 -11.96
N CYS A 23 -18.41 1.30 -10.96
CA CYS A 23 -18.67 2.50 -10.15
C CYS A 23 -18.56 3.77 -11.00
N ILE A 24 -17.55 3.87 -11.86
CA ILE A 24 -17.40 5.02 -12.77
C ILE A 24 -18.57 5.07 -13.76
N LEU A 25 -18.94 3.95 -14.38
CA LEU A 25 -20.09 3.89 -15.30
C LEU A 25 -21.39 4.32 -14.62
N PHE A 26 -21.68 3.80 -13.43
CA PHE A 26 -22.87 4.18 -12.67
C PHE A 26 -22.87 5.67 -12.31
N SER A 27 -21.73 6.19 -11.81
CA SER A 27 -21.59 7.61 -11.51
C SER A 27 -21.78 8.49 -12.75
N SER A 28 -21.26 8.10 -13.91
CA SER A 28 -21.48 8.82 -15.17
C SER A 28 -22.96 8.87 -15.55
N ILE A 29 -23.68 7.73 -15.46
CA ILE A 29 -25.12 7.67 -15.77
C ILE A 29 -25.91 8.60 -14.84
N VAL A 30 -25.62 8.56 -13.54
CA VAL A 30 -26.28 9.43 -12.54
C VAL A 30 -25.98 10.89 -12.84
N ILE A 31 -24.73 11.25 -13.08
CA ILE A 31 -24.33 12.63 -13.37
C ILE A 31 -24.97 13.14 -14.66
N THR A 32 -25.13 12.31 -15.70
CA THR A 32 -25.84 12.70 -16.93
C THR A 32 -27.36 12.82 -16.76
N ALA A 33 -27.94 12.21 -15.72
CA ALA A 33 -29.37 12.30 -15.44
C ALA A 33 -29.75 13.57 -14.66
N PHE A 34 -28.79 14.24 -14.02
CA PHE A 34 -29.00 15.49 -13.30
C PHE A 34 -28.27 16.63 -14.02
N GLU A 35 -29.01 17.62 -14.51
CA GLU A 35 -28.42 18.82 -15.11
C GLU A 35 -27.79 19.68 -14.00
N LEU A 36 -26.46 19.61 -13.88
CA LEU A 36 -25.65 20.33 -12.90
C LEU A 36 -24.96 21.56 -13.50
N TYR A 37 -25.46 22.06 -14.63
CA TYR A 37 -25.02 23.31 -15.26
C TYR A 37 -23.49 23.40 -15.44
N GLY A 38 -22.83 22.31 -15.87
CA GLY A 38 -21.40 22.26 -16.19
C GLY A 38 -20.51 21.73 -15.05
N MET A 39 -21.04 21.51 -13.84
CA MET A 39 -20.30 20.95 -12.69
C MET A 39 -20.08 19.43 -12.77
N GLU A 40 -20.76 18.75 -13.71
CA GLU A 40 -20.72 17.30 -13.91
C GLU A 40 -19.28 16.78 -14.03
N PHE A 41 -18.48 17.45 -14.86
CA PHE A 41 -17.10 17.07 -15.14
C PHE A 41 -16.18 17.30 -13.94
N ILE A 42 -16.44 18.35 -13.16
CA ILE A 42 -15.66 18.65 -11.95
C ILE A 42 -15.90 17.56 -10.89
N LEU A 43 -17.17 17.18 -10.68
CA LEU A 43 -17.52 16.11 -9.76
C LEU A 43 -16.95 14.76 -10.20
N LEU A 44 -17.02 14.45 -11.50
CA LEU A 44 -16.42 13.24 -12.06
C LEU A 44 -14.90 13.21 -11.85
N ALA A 45 -14.22 14.33 -12.08
CA ALA A 45 -12.77 14.45 -11.85
C ALA A 45 -12.43 14.25 -10.37
N ILE A 46 -13.13 14.91 -9.45
CA ILE A 46 -12.94 14.74 -8.00
C ILE A 46 -13.17 13.27 -7.59
N PHE A 47 -14.20 12.64 -8.13
CA PHE A 47 -14.49 11.23 -7.89
C PHE A 47 -13.34 10.32 -8.35
N ILE A 48 -12.85 10.49 -9.58
CA ILE A 48 -11.71 9.73 -10.11
C ILE A 48 -10.46 9.93 -9.25
N PHE A 49 -10.13 11.18 -8.89
CA PHE A 49 -9.00 11.48 -8.00
C PHE A 49 -9.13 10.79 -6.65
N THR A 50 -10.32 10.81 -6.07
CA THR A 50 -10.63 10.15 -4.79
C THR A 50 -10.42 8.64 -4.91
N VAL A 51 -10.93 8.02 -5.97
CA VAL A 51 -10.75 6.59 -6.22
C VAL A 51 -9.27 6.23 -6.39
N LEU A 52 -8.52 6.99 -7.19
CA LEU A 52 -7.07 6.77 -7.37
C LEU A 52 -6.28 6.95 -6.07
N TRP A 53 -6.73 7.85 -5.19
CA TRP A 53 -6.11 8.08 -3.89
C TRP A 53 -6.33 6.90 -2.92
N PHE A 54 -7.55 6.36 -2.90
CA PHE A 54 -7.90 5.21 -2.07
C PHE A 54 -7.41 3.88 -2.65
N TYR A 55 -7.25 3.80 -3.96
CA TYR A 55 -6.63 2.65 -4.60
C TYR A 55 -5.18 2.52 -4.14
N ARG A 56 -4.90 1.41 -3.45
CA ARG A 56 -3.60 1.13 -2.87
C ARG A 56 -3.15 -0.28 -3.22
N ILE A 57 -2.03 -0.36 -3.91
CA ILE A 57 -1.32 -1.60 -4.20
C ILE A 57 -0.69 -2.08 -2.90
N THR A 58 -0.96 -3.32 -2.51
CA THR A 58 -0.45 -3.91 -1.27
C THR A 58 0.63 -4.93 -1.57
N TYR A 59 1.79 -4.77 -0.93
CA TYR A 59 2.93 -5.67 -0.93
C TYR A 59 3.05 -6.29 0.46
N SER A 60 3.35 -7.57 0.54
CA SER A 60 3.49 -8.28 1.81
C SER A 60 4.65 -9.26 1.76
N GLY A 61 5.44 -9.27 2.82
CA GLY A 61 6.50 -10.25 3.07
C GLY A 61 6.32 -10.83 4.46
N ASN A 62 6.32 -12.16 4.56
CA ASN A 62 6.34 -12.87 5.83
C ASN A 62 7.72 -13.48 5.98
N ASN A 63 8.35 -13.23 7.11
CA ASN A 63 9.64 -13.80 7.46
C ASN A 63 9.57 -14.37 8.86
N VAL A 64 10.32 -15.44 9.09
CA VAL A 64 10.51 -16.00 10.43
C VAL A 64 11.92 -15.67 10.87
N VAL A 65 12.06 -15.01 12.01
CA VAL A 65 13.33 -14.58 12.57
C VAL A 65 13.35 -15.01 14.03
N GLU A 66 14.26 -15.91 14.41
CA GLU A 66 14.40 -16.44 15.78
C GLU A 66 13.07 -16.96 16.40
N GLY A 67 12.24 -17.61 15.58
CA GLY A 67 10.93 -18.10 16.01
C GLY A 67 9.82 -17.04 16.07
N LEU A 68 10.13 -15.77 15.83
CA LEU A 68 9.15 -14.70 15.66
C LEU A 68 8.71 -14.60 14.19
N SER A 69 7.40 -14.64 13.96
CA SER A 69 6.81 -14.38 12.64
C SER A 69 6.65 -12.88 12.43
N VAL A 70 7.39 -12.31 11.49
CA VAL A 70 7.35 -10.89 11.14
C VAL A 70 6.64 -10.73 9.80
N GLU A 71 5.46 -10.11 9.82
CA GLU A 71 4.70 -9.74 8.63
C GLU A 71 4.89 -8.24 8.36
N VAL A 72 5.53 -7.92 7.24
CA VAL A 72 5.73 -6.56 6.77
C VAL A 72 4.78 -6.31 5.61
N LYS A 73 3.93 -5.29 5.72
CA LYS A 73 3.07 -4.83 4.63
C LYS A 73 3.41 -3.41 4.24
N LEU A 74 3.64 -3.22 2.95
CA LEU A 74 3.75 -1.91 2.33
C LEU A 74 2.51 -1.68 1.48
N LYS A 75 1.88 -0.53 1.59
CA LYS A 75 0.83 -0.08 0.68
C LYS A 75 1.29 1.17 -0.04
N LEU A 76 1.16 1.18 -1.35
CA LEU A 76 1.49 2.31 -2.21
C LEU A 76 0.22 2.77 -2.93
N ASN A 77 -0.06 4.07 -2.97
CA ASN A 77 -1.09 4.60 -3.88
C ASN A 77 -0.47 5.03 -5.22
N PHE A 78 -1.33 5.38 -6.19
CA PHE A 78 -0.89 5.88 -7.51
C PHE A 78 -0.07 7.17 -7.44
N PHE A 79 -0.25 7.97 -6.38
CA PHE A 79 0.50 9.20 -6.15
C PHE A 79 1.86 8.97 -5.47
N GLY A 80 2.29 7.72 -5.31
CA GLY A 80 3.59 7.38 -4.70
C GLY A 80 3.62 7.50 -3.16
N VAL A 81 2.47 7.70 -2.51
CA VAL A 81 2.36 7.74 -1.05
C VAL A 81 2.49 6.33 -0.48
N LYS A 82 3.45 6.17 0.43
CA LYS A 82 3.85 4.90 1.05
C LYS A 82 3.27 4.77 2.46
N PHE A 83 2.66 3.63 2.75
CA PHE A 83 2.14 3.27 4.07
C PHE A 83 2.70 1.93 4.52
N ILE A 84 3.34 1.90 5.69
CA ILE A 84 3.96 0.69 6.22
C ILE A 84 3.17 0.17 7.41
N THR A 85 3.00 -1.15 7.48
CA THR A 85 2.43 -1.87 8.61
C THR A 85 3.36 -3.02 8.94
N ILE A 86 3.79 -3.11 10.20
CA ILE A 86 4.65 -4.19 10.70
C ILE A 86 3.87 -4.93 11.77
N LYS A 87 3.83 -6.25 11.64
CA LYS A 87 3.30 -7.15 12.67
C LYS A 87 4.34 -8.17 13.08
N VAL A 88 4.35 -8.50 14.36
CA VAL A 88 5.18 -9.55 14.94
C VAL A 88 4.25 -10.49 15.69
N ASN A 89 4.28 -11.79 15.38
CA ASN A 89 3.40 -12.81 15.95
C ASN A 89 1.91 -12.41 15.93
N GLY A 90 1.47 -11.81 14.82
CA GLY A 90 0.11 -11.31 14.65
C GLY A 90 -0.20 -9.98 15.34
N ILE A 91 0.65 -9.53 16.27
CA ILE A 91 0.51 -8.25 16.97
C ILE A 91 0.97 -7.11 16.05
N LYS A 92 0.09 -6.14 15.78
CA LYS A 92 0.42 -4.95 14.98
C LYS A 92 1.26 -3.99 15.84
N LEU A 93 2.53 -3.84 15.49
CA LEU A 93 3.43 -2.87 16.12
C LEU A 93 3.34 -1.51 15.45
N ILE A 94 3.24 -1.48 14.12
CA ILE A 94 3.01 -0.28 13.33
C ILE A 94 1.79 -0.48 12.44
N LYS A 95 0.90 0.50 12.40
CA LYS A 95 -0.29 0.51 11.54
C LYS A 95 -0.25 1.70 10.60
N ASN A 96 -0.19 1.43 9.29
CA ASN A 96 -0.31 2.41 8.20
C ASN A 96 0.52 3.71 8.44
N LYS A 97 1.75 3.60 8.95
CA LYS A 97 2.60 4.78 9.12
C LYS A 97 2.96 5.33 7.75
N LEU A 98 2.66 6.61 7.52
CA LEU A 98 3.03 7.31 6.30
C LEU A 98 4.54 7.54 6.32
N VAL A 99 5.21 7.18 5.23
CA VAL A 99 6.66 7.33 5.09
C VAL A 99 6.98 8.30 3.97
N LYS A 100 7.75 9.34 4.28
CA LYS A 100 8.35 10.25 3.31
C LYS A 100 9.80 9.80 3.09
N GLY A 101 10.08 9.15 1.97
CA GLY A 101 11.43 8.68 1.62
C GLY A 101 11.48 7.28 1.02
N ASP A 102 12.68 6.85 0.63
CA ASP A 102 12.96 5.55 0.01
C ASP A 102 13.47 4.51 1.03
N GLU A 103 13.83 4.94 2.23
CA GLU A 103 14.25 4.07 3.31
C GLU A 103 13.35 4.26 4.53
N PHE A 104 13.01 3.15 5.19
CA PHE A 104 12.29 3.16 6.45
C PHE A 104 12.95 2.18 7.40
N GLU A 105 13.29 2.67 8.59
CA GLU A 105 13.84 1.86 9.65
C GLU A 105 12.89 1.88 10.85
N PHE A 106 12.60 0.70 11.36
CA PHE A 106 11.84 0.51 12.58
C PHE A 106 12.65 -0.33 13.54
N PHE A 107 12.73 0.16 14.78
CA PHE A 107 13.37 -0.52 15.88
C PHE A 107 12.33 -0.82 16.96
N ASN A 108 12.39 -2.02 17.52
CA ASN A 108 11.54 -2.45 18.62
C ASN A 108 12.41 -3.02 19.75
N ASP A 109 12.62 -2.21 20.79
CA ASP A 109 13.38 -2.57 21.99
C ASP A 109 12.87 -3.87 22.63
N LYS A 110 11.54 -4.08 22.67
CA LYS A 110 10.94 -5.22 23.35
C LYS A 110 11.29 -6.57 22.73
N HIS A 111 11.63 -6.59 21.44
CA HIS A 111 11.89 -7.81 20.68
C HIS A 111 13.28 -7.81 20.05
N HIS A 112 14.15 -6.85 20.42
CA HIS A 112 15.49 -6.71 19.85
C HIS A 112 15.50 -6.75 18.31
N LEU A 113 14.46 -6.18 17.69
CA LEU A 113 14.17 -6.36 16.27
C LEU A 113 14.31 -5.04 15.51
N SER A 114 15.13 -5.03 14.48
CA SER A 114 15.23 -3.96 13.50
C SER A 114 14.69 -4.40 12.14
N VAL A 115 13.81 -3.59 11.56
CA VAL A 115 13.26 -3.78 10.22
C VAL A 115 13.71 -2.60 9.37
N LYS A 116 14.51 -2.87 8.35
CA LYS A 116 14.94 -1.88 7.37
C LYS A 116 14.33 -2.18 6.01
N LEU A 117 13.42 -1.32 5.57
CA LEU A 117 12.82 -1.36 4.24
C LEU A 117 13.57 -0.41 3.32
N LYS A 118 13.99 -0.91 2.16
CA LYS A 118 14.63 -0.12 1.12
C LYS A 118 13.85 -0.26 -0.18
N LEU A 119 13.31 0.86 -0.64
CA LEU A 119 12.58 0.95 -1.89
C LEU A 119 13.57 1.33 -2.99
N LEU A 120 13.93 0.38 -3.84
CA LEU A 120 14.77 0.63 -5.00
C LEU A 120 14.01 1.53 -5.99
N LYS A 121 14.60 2.67 -6.35
CA LYS A 121 14.04 3.59 -7.36
C LYS A 121 13.88 2.84 -8.69
N GLY A 122 12.66 2.78 -9.21
CA GLY A 122 12.34 2.17 -10.51
C GLY A 122 11.53 0.88 -10.40
N ASP A 123 11.72 0.10 -9.34
CA ASP A 123 11.01 -1.17 -9.13
C ASP A 123 9.79 -0.98 -8.22
N VAL A 124 8.78 -0.29 -8.75
CA VAL A 124 7.46 -0.23 -8.11
C VAL A 124 6.89 -1.64 -7.94
N PHE A 125 7.33 -2.62 -8.73
CA PHE A 125 6.79 -3.98 -8.71
C PHE A 125 7.43 -4.90 -7.66
N SER A 126 8.61 -4.59 -7.11
CA SER A 126 9.33 -5.50 -6.21
C SER A 126 10.18 -4.77 -5.16
N PRO A 127 9.58 -4.30 -4.06
CA PRO A 127 10.34 -3.64 -3.00
C PRO A 127 11.15 -4.63 -2.14
N ASP A 128 12.35 -4.22 -1.74
CA ASP A 128 13.25 -5.02 -0.89
C ASP A 128 13.07 -4.71 0.60
N CYS A 129 13.10 -5.76 1.42
CA CYS A 129 13.03 -5.68 2.87
C CYS A 129 14.19 -6.44 3.50
N THR A 130 14.95 -5.77 4.37
CA THR A 130 16.01 -6.41 5.17
C THR A 130 15.60 -6.44 6.63
N LEU A 131 15.70 -7.61 7.24
CA LEU A 131 15.41 -7.85 8.65
C LEU A 131 16.71 -8.17 9.37
N ALA A 132 16.92 -7.51 10.51
CA ALA A 132 18.06 -7.79 11.39
C ALA A 132 17.59 -7.85 12.85
N VAL A 133 18.02 -8.89 13.55
CA VAL A 133 17.98 -8.95 15.02
C VAL A 133 19.26 -8.32 15.53
N LEU A 134 19.15 -7.48 16.56
CA LEU A 134 20.26 -6.78 17.20
C LEU A 134 20.57 -7.40 18.56
#